data_AF-A0AA45R2Q1-F1
#
_entry.id   AF-A0AA45R2Q1-F1
#
_cell.length_a   1.000
_cell.length_b   1.000
_cell.length_c   1.000
_cell.angle_alpha   90.00
_cell.angle_beta   90.00
_cell.angle_gamma   90.00
#
_symmetry.space_group_name_H-M   'P 1'
#
loop_
_entity.id
_entity.type
_entity.pdbx_description
1 polymer ?
#
loop_
_entity_poly.entity_id
_entity_poly.type
_entity_poly.pdbx_seq_one_letter_code
_entity_poly.pdbx_strand_id
1 'polypeptide(L)'
;MPGHQGPPHPGGPPPYGGYDQGFRPPPPPPRGAPGGQARSHPATAPGLSAVPFQRRTAVVRIIGLVGIAVVSGLVWMMFQSGEGPKSSSGSPTPSSASQVPAGEFEFTPSTQAPAPRRDAECASHAYGQAKDFFTKTPCEELIRALYTTTAAAGGAKVHTSVAVVRMKSAADATALMELTNRDGTGNVNDLVKDGAVKVDGITTLGGGGYASTLSDRDVVIVESDTAKADNTGAGHIDLMRRISADALRLAAGLG
;
A
#
# COMPACT_ATOMS: atom_id res chain seq x y z
N MET A 1 59.88 12.26 -39.29
CA MET A 1 58.87 12.16 -38.20
C MET A 1 57.95 11.01 -38.53
N PRO A 2 57.93 9.91 -37.77
CA PRO A 2 57.08 8.76 -38.07
C PRO A 2 55.65 9.01 -37.59
N GLY A 3 54.67 8.83 -38.49
CA GLY A 3 53.25 8.95 -38.19
C GLY A 3 52.75 7.72 -37.42
N HIS A 4 52.16 7.96 -36.25
CA HIS A 4 51.50 6.92 -35.45
C HIS A 4 50.12 6.60 -36.04
N GLN A 5 49.93 5.34 -36.45
CA GLN A 5 48.63 4.77 -36.78
C GLN A 5 47.88 4.47 -35.47
N GLY A 6 46.66 4.99 -35.35
CA GLY A 6 45.78 4.72 -34.22
C GLY A 6 45.18 3.29 -34.27
N PRO A 7 44.72 2.76 -33.11
CA PRO A 7 44.16 1.42 -33.03
C PRO A 7 42.77 1.32 -33.70
N PRO A 8 42.37 0.14 -34.21
CA PRO A 8 41.07 -0.06 -34.86
C PRO A 8 39.92 0.00 -33.85
N HIS A 9 38.83 0.67 -34.26
CA HIS A 9 37.57 0.76 -33.52
C HIS A 9 36.86 -0.60 -33.41
N PRO A 10 36.34 -1.00 -32.24
CA PRO A 10 35.45 -2.14 -32.12
C PRO A 10 34.07 -1.83 -32.72
N GLY A 11 33.54 -2.79 -33.49
CA GLY A 11 32.31 -2.68 -34.26
C GLY A 11 31.06 -2.38 -33.43
N GLY A 12 30.16 -1.61 -34.04
CA GLY A 12 28.85 -1.28 -33.46
C GLY A 12 27.89 -2.49 -33.42
N PRO A 13 26.84 -2.42 -32.59
CA PRO A 13 25.83 -3.48 -32.49
C PRO A 13 24.94 -3.56 -33.74
N PRO A 14 24.37 -4.75 -34.04
CA PRO A 14 23.50 -4.95 -35.21
C PRO A 14 22.16 -4.20 -35.08
N PRO A 15 21.53 -3.82 -36.21
CA PRO A 15 20.21 -3.19 -36.20
C PRO A 15 19.13 -4.20 -35.79
N TYR A 16 18.28 -3.81 -34.82
CA TYR A 16 17.10 -4.57 -34.42
C TYR A 16 16.06 -4.57 -35.55
N GLY A 17 15.81 -5.75 -36.11
CA GLY A 17 14.75 -6.01 -37.07
C GLY A 17 13.37 -5.96 -36.41
N GLY A 18 12.43 -5.30 -37.09
CA GLY A 18 11.05 -5.16 -36.67
C GLY A 18 10.27 -6.46 -36.74
N TYR A 19 9.39 -6.66 -35.75
CA TYR A 19 8.28 -7.58 -35.81
C TYR A 19 6.98 -6.78 -35.78
N ASP A 20 6.45 -6.52 -36.97
CA ASP A 20 5.08 -6.08 -37.18
C ASP A 20 4.20 -7.35 -37.08
N GLN A 21 3.58 -7.57 -35.92
CA GLN A 21 2.60 -8.64 -35.71
C GLN A 21 1.25 -8.00 -35.41
N GLY A 22 0.41 -7.97 -36.44
CA GLY A 22 -0.89 -7.32 -36.45
C GLY A 22 -1.81 -7.80 -35.34
N PHE A 23 -2.19 -6.88 -34.46
CA PHE A 23 -3.21 -7.09 -33.45
C PHE A 23 -4.60 -7.11 -34.10
N ARG A 24 -5.28 -8.26 -34.08
CA ARG A 24 -6.70 -8.36 -34.43
C ARG A 24 -7.55 -8.10 -33.18
N PRO A 25 -8.46 -7.11 -33.17
CA PRO A 25 -9.35 -6.90 -32.04
C PRO A 25 -10.39 -8.03 -31.91
N PRO A 26 -10.82 -8.37 -30.67
CA PRO A 26 -11.84 -9.39 -30.43
C PRO A 26 -13.24 -8.94 -30.85
N PRO A 27 -14.15 -9.89 -31.19
CA PRO A 27 -15.52 -9.57 -31.59
C PRO A 27 -16.38 -9.05 -30.40
N PRO A 28 -17.38 -8.19 -30.67
CA PRO A 28 -18.26 -7.66 -29.65
C PRO A 28 -19.28 -8.70 -29.15
N PRO A 29 -19.80 -8.55 -27.91
CA PRO A 29 -20.80 -9.46 -27.34
C PRO A 29 -22.18 -9.30 -28.01
N PRO A 30 -23.02 -10.36 -27.99
CA PRO A 30 -24.34 -10.34 -28.59
C PRO A 30 -25.34 -9.44 -27.83
N ARG A 31 -26.11 -8.65 -28.59
CA ARG A 31 -27.24 -7.84 -28.09
C ARG A 31 -28.45 -8.74 -27.80
N GLY A 32 -28.87 -8.83 -26.55
CA GLY A 32 -30.14 -9.43 -26.16
C GLY A 32 -31.32 -8.54 -26.51
N ALA A 33 -32.30 -9.08 -27.22
CA ALA A 33 -33.56 -8.42 -27.57
C ALA A 33 -34.65 -8.64 -26.49
N PRO A 34 -35.69 -7.79 -26.45
CA PRO A 34 -36.71 -7.79 -25.39
C PRO A 34 -37.97 -8.58 -25.77
N GLY A 35 -38.59 -9.21 -24.78
CA GLY A 35 -39.93 -9.81 -24.87
C GLY A 35 -40.23 -10.51 -23.54
N GLY A 36 -41.43 -10.52 -22.97
CA GLY A 36 -42.73 -10.04 -23.37
C GLY A 36 -43.67 -10.26 -22.17
N GLN A 37 -44.76 -9.51 -22.14
CA GLN A 37 -45.77 -9.44 -21.10
C GLN A 37 -46.59 -10.74 -20.97
N ALA A 38 -47.14 -11.06 -19.79
CA ALA A 38 -48.57 -11.43 -19.65
C ALA A 38 -49.03 -11.70 -18.18
N ARG A 39 -50.00 -10.87 -17.76
CA ARG A 39 -51.31 -11.18 -17.13
C ARG A 39 -51.43 -11.89 -15.75
N SER A 40 -51.78 -11.05 -14.76
CA SER A 40 -52.99 -11.05 -13.89
C SER A 40 -53.87 -12.30 -13.76
N HIS A 41 -54.32 -12.62 -12.52
CA HIS A 41 -55.72 -12.89 -12.11
C HIS A 41 -55.87 -12.82 -10.55
N PRO A 42 -57.09 -12.64 -9.97
CA PRO A 42 -57.32 -11.92 -8.71
C PRO A 42 -58.00 -12.70 -7.54
N ALA A 43 -58.16 -11.96 -6.42
CA ALA A 43 -59.23 -11.97 -5.38
C ALA A 43 -59.30 -13.06 -4.29
N THR A 44 -59.31 -12.64 -3.01
CA THR A 44 -60.49 -12.64 -2.08
C THR A 44 -60.06 -12.18 -0.66
N ALA A 45 -60.91 -11.38 0.00
CA ALA A 45 -60.73 -10.67 1.28
C ALA A 45 -61.27 -11.49 2.50
N PRO A 46 -61.74 -10.90 3.62
CA PRO A 46 -61.09 -10.04 4.65
C PRO A 46 -61.20 -10.66 6.08
N GLY A 47 -60.50 -10.08 7.08
CA GLY A 47 -60.69 -10.44 8.49
C GLY A 47 -60.33 -9.31 9.44
N LEU A 48 -61.34 -8.57 9.90
CA LEU A 48 -61.29 -7.59 10.97
C LEU A 48 -61.27 -8.29 12.34
N SER A 49 -60.45 -7.82 13.28
CA SER A 49 -60.74 -7.90 14.71
C SER A 49 -59.99 -6.79 15.44
N ALA A 50 -60.73 -6.05 16.26
CA ALA A 50 -60.31 -4.83 16.92
C ALA A 50 -60.53 -4.95 18.44
N VAL A 51 -59.56 -4.41 19.22
CA VAL A 51 -59.58 -3.86 20.61
C VAL A 51 -60.02 -4.75 21.80
N PRO A 52 -59.70 -4.43 23.10
CA PRO A 52 -58.92 -3.33 23.71
C PRO A 52 -57.97 -3.66 24.91
N PHE A 53 -57.32 -2.60 25.42
CA PHE A 53 -56.46 -2.41 26.61
C PHE A 53 -56.87 -3.13 27.93
N GLN A 54 -55.89 -3.60 28.73
CA GLN A 54 -55.96 -3.42 30.20
C GLN A 54 -54.59 -3.39 30.90
N ARG A 55 -54.47 -2.48 31.88
CA ARG A 55 -53.29 -2.11 32.65
C ARG A 55 -53.06 -3.03 33.86
N ARG A 56 -51.80 -3.04 34.33
CA ARG A 56 -51.27 -3.37 35.68
C ARG A 56 -51.15 -4.86 36.05
N THR A 57 -49.91 -5.30 36.26
CA THR A 57 -49.36 -5.65 37.60
C THR A 57 -47.86 -5.92 37.49
N ALA A 58 -47.06 -4.92 37.85
CA ALA A 58 -45.68 -5.13 38.30
C ALA A 58 -45.71 -5.89 39.64
N VAL A 59 -44.74 -6.79 39.87
CA VAL A 59 -44.06 -7.06 41.18
C VAL A 59 -43.29 -8.40 41.20
N VAL A 60 -43.53 -9.39 40.31
CA VAL A 60 -42.98 -10.75 40.56
C VAL A 60 -41.53 -11.03 40.09
N ARG A 61 -40.80 -10.08 39.49
CA ARG A 61 -39.46 -10.37 38.91
C ARG A 61 -38.24 -10.19 39.82
N ILE A 62 -38.40 -9.88 41.10
CA ILE A 62 -37.23 -9.47 41.93
C ILE A 62 -36.62 -10.61 42.76
N ILE A 63 -37.39 -11.62 43.19
CA ILE A 63 -36.87 -12.62 44.15
C ILE A 63 -36.03 -13.73 43.49
N GLY A 64 -36.35 -14.13 42.25
CA GLY A 64 -35.57 -15.15 41.53
C GLY A 64 -34.14 -14.71 41.18
N LEU A 65 -33.90 -13.40 41.06
CA LEU A 65 -32.61 -12.86 40.63
C LEU A 65 -31.56 -12.84 41.76
N VAL A 66 -31.99 -12.71 43.02
CA VAL A 66 -31.06 -12.64 44.16
C VAL A 66 -30.45 -14.02 44.44
N GLY A 67 -31.24 -15.09 44.36
CA GLY A 67 -30.74 -16.46 44.54
C GLY A 67 -29.69 -16.84 43.51
N ILE A 68 -29.89 -16.47 42.23
CA ILE A 68 -28.93 -16.73 41.16
C ILE A 68 -27.65 -15.89 41.35
N ALA A 69 -27.77 -14.62 41.78
CA ALA A 69 -26.61 -13.74 42.01
C ALA A 69 -25.65 -14.26 43.11
N VAL A 70 -26.19 -14.84 44.18
CA VAL A 70 -25.37 -15.38 45.28
C VAL A 70 -24.63 -16.65 44.87
N VAL A 71 -25.30 -17.57 44.16
CA VAL A 71 -24.67 -18.81 43.69
C VAL A 71 -23.63 -18.53 42.60
N SER A 72 -23.87 -17.53 41.73
CA SER A 72 -22.90 -17.12 40.71
C SER A 72 -21.71 -16.34 41.27
N GLY A 73 -21.88 -15.55 42.33
CA GLY A 73 -20.77 -14.90 43.04
C GLY A 73 -19.83 -15.89 43.73
N LEU A 74 -20.38 -16.94 44.35
CA LEU A 74 -19.60 -18.00 45.01
C LEU A 74 -18.79 -18.85 44.00
N VAL A 75 -19.36 -19.14 42.83
CA VAL A 75 -18.66 -19.85 41.75
C VAL A 75 -17.54 -18.98 41.17
N TRP A 76 -17.79 -17.67 40.98
CA TRP A 76 -16.78 -16.73 40.44
C TRP A 76 -15.59 -16.50 41.38
N MET A 77 -15.78 -16.65 42.69
CA MET A 77 -14.70 -16.54 43.67
C MET A 77 -13.77 -17.77 43.68
N MET A 78 -14.27 -18.95 43.30
CA MET A 78 -13.43 -20.16 43.17
C MET A 78 -12.56 -20.19 41.90
N PHE A 79 -12.96 -19.50 40.82
CA PHE A 79 -12.21 -19.49 39.56
C PHE A 79 -11.15 -18.38 39.42
N GLN A 80 -11.02 -17.45 40.39
CA GLN A 80 -9.96 -16.43 40.39
C GLN A 80 -8.69 -16.83 41.15
N SER A 81 -8.68 -17.98 41.82
CA SER A 81 -7.48 -18.52 42.49
C SER A 81 -6.69 -19.52 41.63
N GLY A 82 -7.00 -19.66 40.35
CA GLY A 82 -6.28 -20.55 39.44
C GLY A 82 -6.04 -19.86 38.10
N GLU A 83 -4.80 -19.95 37.62
CA GLU A 83 -4.27 -19.48 36.34
C GLU A 83 -5.30 -19.40 35.20
N GLY A 84 -5.55 -18.18 34.68
CA GLY A 84 -6.62 -17.95 33.71
C GLY A 84 -6.15 -17.79 32.26
N PRO A 85 -6.81 -18.46 31.30
CA PRO A 85 -6.91 -17.98 29.92
C PRO A 85 -8.34 -17.53 29.55
N LYS A 86 -8.39 -16.30 29.00
CA LYS A 86 -9.19 -15.75 27.88
C LYS A 86 -10.74 -15.62 27.93
N SER A 87 -11.14 -14.35 27.69
CA SER A 87 -12.25 -13.83 26.82
C SER A 87 -13.70 -13.89 27.36
N SER A 88 -14.64 -12.97 27.10
CA SER A 88 -14.73 -11.65 26.43
C SER A 88 -16.14 -11.07 26.70
N SER A 89 -16.31 -9.75 26.84
CA SER A 89 -17.58 -9.05 26.46
C SER A 89 -17.39 -7.51 26.34
N GLY A 90 -17.57 -7.00 25.13
CA GLY A 90 -18.17 -5.69 24.81
C GLY A 90 -17.47 -4.40 25.26
N SER A 91 -16.50 -3.93 24.47
CA SER A 91 -16.07 -2.52 24.42
C SER A 91 -16.20 -2.01 22.98
N PRO A 92 -16.36 -0.69 22.74
CA PRO A 92 -16.46 -0.15 21.39
C PRO A 92 -15.23 -0.61 20.62
N THR A 93 -15.46 -1.32 19.52
CA THR A 93 -14.40 -1.67 18.57
C THR A 93 -13.67 -0.37 18.24
N PRO A 94 -12.36 -0.22 18.50
CA PRO A 94 -11.63 0.81 17.80
C PRO A 94 -11.86 0.51 16.33
N SER A 95 -12.38 1.49 15.59
CA SER A 95 -12.47 1.47 14.14
C SER A 95 -11.24 0.76 13.61
N SER A 96 -11.41 -0.22 12.72
CA SER A 96 -10.31 -0.84 12.00
C SER A 96 -9.51 0.26 11.29
N ALA A 97 -8.57 0.87 12.01
CA ALA A 97 -7.52 1.68 11.44
C ALA A 97 -6.77 0.69 10.55
N SER A 98 -6.68 0.98 9.25
CA SER A 98 -5.96 0.19 8.26
C SER A 98 -4.65 -0.32 8.87
N GLN A 99 -4.65 -1.58 9.31
CA GLN A 99 -3.43 -2.18 9.79
C GLN A 99 -2.67 -2.58 8.54
N VAL A 100 -1.52 -1.94 8.34
CA VAL A 100 -0.59 -2.30 7.28
C VAL A 100 -0.36 -3.81 7.37
N PRO A 101 -0.56 -4.59 6.28
CA PRO A 101 -0.40 -6.05 6.32
C PRO A 101 0.97 -6.44 6.89
N ALA A 102 1.04 -7.50 7.70
CA ALA A 102 2.33 -8.02 8.16
C ALA A 102 3.19 -8.44 6.95
N GLY A 103 4.50 -8.22 7.05
CA GLY A 103 5.46 -8.55 5.99
C GLY A 103 6.71 -9.22 6.53
N GLU A 104 7.68 -9.40 5.65
CA GLU A 104 8.96 -10.04 5.95
C GLU A 104 9.82 -9.20 6.92
N PHE A 105 9.77 -7.87 6.78
CA PHE A 105 10.58 -6.95 7.58
C PHE A 105 9.70 -6.07 8.47
N GLU A 106 10.22 -5.73 9.65
CA GLU A 106 9.61 -4.73 10.51
C GLU A 106 10.07 -3.33 10.10
N PHE A 107 9.13 -2.44 9.83
CA PHE A 107 9.41 -1.05 9.48
C PHE A 107 8.91 -0.11 10.56
N THR A 108 9.73 0.88 10.87
CA THR A 108 9.41 1.97 11.80
C THR A 108 9.51 3.29 11.06
N PRO A 109 8.57 4.25 11.23
CA PRO A 109 8.73 5.58 10.68
C PRO A 109 10.05 6.21 11.14
N SER A 110 10.75 6.89 10.24
CA SER A 110 12.00 7.57 10.58
C SER A 110 11.75 8.67 11.60
N THR A 111 12.59 8.76 12.63
CA THR A 111 12.50 9.83 13.64
C THR A 111 12.76 11.22 13.05
N GLN A 112 13.42 11.32 11.90
CA GLN A 112 13.65 12.58 11.19
C GLN A 112 12.48 12.98 10.27
N ALA A 113 11.58 12.05 9.97
CA ALA A 113 10.37 12.27 9.19
C ALA A 113 9.24 11.36 9.72
N PRO A 114 8.73 11.63 10.94
CA PRO A 114 7.80 10.74 11.63
C PRO A 114 6.41 10.70 10.99
N ALA A 115 6.11 11.65 10.10
CA ALA A 115 4.87 11.73 9.34
C ALA A 115 5.17 11.84 7.83
N PRO A 116 4.30 11.30 6.96
CA PRO A 116 4.41 11.46 5.51
C PRO A 116 4.31 12.93 5.11
N ARG A 117 5.04 13.31 4.04
CA ARG A 117 4.90 14.60 3.39
C ARG A 117 3.97 14.47 2.20
N ARG A 118 3.08 15.43 2.02
CA ARG A 118 2.13 15.50 0.91
C ARG A 118 2.35 16.76 0.09
N ASP A 119 2.30 16.64 -1.22
CA ASP A 119 2.40 17.74 -2.18
C ASP A 119 1.58 17.39 -3.45
N ALA A 120 1.28 18.36 -4.30
CA ALA A 120 0.72 18.15 -5.64
C ALA A 120 1.73 18.50 -6.75
N GLU A 121 2.83 19.18 -6.43
CA GLU A 121 3.85 19.63 -7.39
C GLU A 121 4.93 18.57 -7.62
N CYS A 122 4.56 17.41 -8.18
CA CYS A 122 5.48 16.27 -8.39
C CYS A 122 6.77 16.62 -9.14
N ALA A 123 6.72 17.56 -10.10
CA ALA A 123 7.90 17.97 -10.87
C ALA A 123 8.98 18.64 -10.02
N SER A 124 8.60 19.28 -8.89
CA SER A 124 9.56 19.87 -7.95
C SER A 124 10.33 18.82 -7.14
N HIS A 125 9.75 17.62 -7.01
CA HIS A 125 10.26 16.50 -6.22
C HIS A 125 10.65 15.32 -7.10
N ALA A 126 11.12 15.57 -8.32
CA ALA A 126 11.59 14.54 -9.24
C ALA A 126 12.89 14.98 -9.92
N TYR A 127 13.56 14.02 -10.56
CA TYR A 127 14.79 14.26 -11.31
C TYR A 127 14.82 13.44 -12.59
N GLY A 128 15.74 13.78 -13.50
CA GLY A 128 15.86 13.11 -14.80
C GLY A 128 14.60 13.25 -15.66
N GLN A 129 14.31 12.23 -16.47
CA GLN A 129 13.14 12.16 -17.33
C GLN A 129 11.83 12.08 -16.53
N ALA A 130 11.84 11.57 -15.30
CA ALA A 130 10.65 11.59 -14.43
C ALA A 130 10.21 13.03 -14.12
N LYS A 131 11.15 13.96 -13.93
CA LYS A 131 10.85 15.39 -13.80
C LYS A 131 10.22 15.97 -15.06
N ASP A 132 10.77 15.62 -16.23
CA ASP A 132 10.24 16.06 -17.53
C ASP A 132 8.84 15.51 -17.77
N PHE A 133 8.59 14.27 -17.34
CA PHE A 133 7.28 13.63 -17.36
C PHE A 133 6.29 14.42 -16.50
N PHE A 134 6.59 14.69 -15.23
CA PHE A 134 5.67 15.42 -14.36
C PHE A 134 5.41 16.86 -14.78
N THR A 135 6.34 17.49 -15.50
CA THR A 135 6.13 18.83 -16.07
C THR A 135 5.05 18.82 -17.15
N LYS A 136 4.95 17.72 -17.92
CA LYS A 136 3.96 17.56 -19.01
C LYS A 136 2.69 16.86 -18.55
N THR A 137 2.82 15.99 -17.58
CA THR A 137 1.77 15.14 -17.02
C THR A 137 1.75 15.32 -15.49
N PRO A 138 1.20 16.44 -14.98
CA PRO A 138 1.16 16.69 -13.55
C PRO A 138 0.35 15.61 -12.81
N CYS A 139 0.86 15.18 -11.66
CA CYS A 139 0.12 14.33 -10.74
C CYS A 139 -1.00 15.13 -10.03
N GLU A 140 -1.89 14.43 -9.34
CA GLU A 140 -2.87 15.02 -8.43
C GLU A 140 -2.36 15.06 -6.99
N GLU A 141 -1.55 14.08 -6.60
CA GLU A 141 -0.97 13.98 -5.26
C GLU A 141 0.35 13.21 -5.29
N LEU A 142 1.27 13.62 -4.43
CA LEU A 142 2.49 12.95 -4.07
C LEU A 142 2.55 12.81 -2.56
N ILE A 143 2.62 11.57 -2.07
CA ILE A 143 2.87 11.26 -0.66
C ILE A 143 4.25 10.63 -0.56
N ARG A 144 5.12 11.14 0.32
CA ARG A 144 6.47 10.59 0.56
C ARG A 144 6.68 10.34 2.04
N ALA A 145 7.04 9.12 2.38
CA ALA A 145 7.36 8.70 3.74
C ALA A 145 8.75 8.06 3.78
N LEU A 146 9.40 8.13 4.94
CA LEU A 146 10.68 7.50 5.18
C LEU A 146 10.57 6.58 6.39
N TYR A 147 10.99 5.34 6.19
CA TYR A 147 11.02 4.30 7.21
C TYR A 147 12.45 3.84 7.48
N THR A 148 12.62 3.15 8.59
CA THR A 148 13.83 2.40 8.92
C THR A 148 13.50 0.95 9.24
N THR A 149 14.39 0.06 8.83
CA THR A 149 14.36 -1.37 9.19
C THR A 149 15.76 -1.88 9.52
N THR A 150 15.85 -3.06 10.11
CA THR A 150 17.09 -3.81 10.33
C THR A 150 16.89 -5.23 9.82
N ALA A 151 17.66 -5.64 8.80
CA ALA A 151 17.51 -6.95 8.16
C ALA A 151 17.79 -8.15 9.09
N ALA A 152 18.56 -7.92 10.16
CA ALA A 152 18.81 -8.89 11.22
C ALA A 152 19.16 -8.12 12.51
N ALA A 153 19.04 -8.78 13.66
CA ALA A 153 19.47 -8.21 14.94
C ALA A 153 20.96 -7.83 14.88
N GLY A 154 21.28 -6.56 15.16
CA GLY A 154 22.65 -6.03 15.04
C GLY A 154 23.12 -5.73 13.61
N GLY A 155 22.24 -5.90 12.61
CA GLY A 155 22.50 -5.55 11.22
C GLY A 155 22.57 -4.03 10.99
N ALA A 156 23.00 -3.64 9.78
CA ALA A 156 22.97 -2.23 9.39
C ALA A 156 21.53 -1.70 9.35
N LYS A 157 21.36 -0.45 9.76
CA LYS A 157 20.09 0.27 9.61
C LYS A 157 19.88 0.55 8.13
N VAL A 158 18.72 0.12 7.63
CA VAL A 158 18.27 0.36 6.27
C VAL A 158 17.26 1.49 6.31
N HIS A 159 17.41 2.44 5.40
CA HIS A 159 16.49 3.54 5.18
C HIS A 159 15.65 3.21 3.95
N THR A 160 14.33 3.35 4.05
CA THR A 160 13.40 2.97 3.00
C THR A 160 12.43 4.11 2.71
N SER A 161 12.51 4.68 1.52
CA SER A 161 11.56 5.65 0.99
C SER A 161 10.34 4.93 0.44
N VAL A 162 9.15 5.44 0.74
CA VAL A 162 7.90 5.04 0.10
C VAL A 162 7.26 6.29 -0.48
N ALA A 163 7.18 6.35 -1.81
CA ALA A 163 6.47 7.39 -2.54
C ALA A 163 5.18 6.82 -3.14
N VAL A 164 4.05 7.49 -2.95
CA VAL A 164 2.77 7.20 -3.60
C VAL A 164 2.45 8.38 -4.50
N VAL A 165 2.35 8.14 -5.80
CA VAL A 165 2.06 9.16 -6.81
C VAL A 165 0.69 8.88 -7.40
N ARG A 166 -0.28 9.76 -7.13
CA ARG A 166 -1.60 9.69 -7.74
C ARG A 166 -1.62 10.48 -9.03
N MET A 167 -1.80 9.78 -10.15
CA MET A 167 -1.92 10.41 -11.46
C MET A 167 -3.37 10.75 -11.81
N LYS A 168 -3.55 11.62 -12.81
CA LYS A 168 -4.89 12.01 -13.32
C LYS A 168 -5.62 10.83 -13.96
N SER A 169 -4.89 9.93 -14.59
CA SER A 169 -5.45 8.74 -15.25
C SER A 169 -4.61 7.50 -14.97
N ALA A 170 -5.23 6.31 -15.12
CA ALA A 170 -4.52 5.04 -15.03
C ALA A 170 -3.48 4.88 -16.15
N ALA A 171 -3.71 5.48 -17.32
CA ALA A 171 -2.74 5.48 -18.41
C ALA A 171 -1.47 6.27 -18.05
N ASP A 172 -1.63 7.44 -17.42
CA ASP A 172 -0.50 8.23 -16.95
C ASP A 172 0.25 7.53 -15.81
N ALA A 173 -0.46 6.82 -14.92
CA ALA A 173 0.16 6.01 -13.87
C ALA A 173 0.99 4.86 -14.43
N THR A 174 0.48 4.13 -15.42
CA THR A 174 1.24 3.10 -16.14
C THR A 174 2.48 3.69 -16.81
N ALA A 175 2.33 4.82 -17.52
CA ALA A 175 3.45 5.47 -18.19
C ALA A 175 4.53 5.94 -17.20
N LEU A 176 4.14 6.44 -16.02
CA LEU A 176 5.07 6.79 -14.95
C LEU A 176 5.82 5.55 -14.44
N MET A 177 5.10 4.46 -14.12
CA MET A 177 5.71 3.23 -13.61
C MET A 177 6.70 2.62 -14.62
N GLU A 178 6.32 2.57 -15.91
CA GLU A 178 7.21 2.11 -16.98
C GLU A 178 8.45 2.98 -17.11
N LEU A 179 8.30 4.31 -16.95
CA LEU A 179 9.42 5.23 -16.99
C LEU A 179 10.39 4.99 -15.82
N THR A 180 9.90 4.92 -14.59
CA THR A 180 10.76 4.78 -13.39
C THR A 180 11.34 3.38 -13.22
N ASN A 181 10.76 2.36 -13.87
CA ASN A 181 11.31 1.00 -13.90
C ASN A 181 12.53 0.84 -14.84
N ARG A 182 12.85 1.86 -15.64
CA ARG A 182 14.00 1.83 -16.55
C ARG A 182 15.19 2.53 -15.92
N ASP A 183 16.36 1.90 -16.02
CA ASP A 183 17.60 2.50 -15.53
C ASP A 183 17.89 3.83 -16.23
N GLY A 184 18.39 4.80 -15.47
CA GLY A 184 18.88 6.08 -15.99
C GLY A 184 17.80 7.07 -16.43
N THR A 185 16.51 6.79 -16.23
CA THR A 185 15.42 7.73 -16.53
C THR A 185 15.11 8.68 -15.37
N GLY A 186 15.64 8.43 -14.18
CA GLY A 186 15.35 9.21 -12.98
C GLY A 186 14.08 8.76 -12.28
N ASN A 187 13.74 9.42 -11.17
CA ASN A 187 12.66 8.99 -10.28
C ASN A 187 12.06 10.18 -9.50
N VAL A 188 11.10 9.91 -8.63
CA VAL A 188 10.72 10.80 -7.52
C VAL A 188 11.90 10.90 -6.54
N ASN A 189 12.19 12.09 -6.03
CA ASN A 189 13.20 12.28 -5.00
C ASN A 189 12.74 11.63 -3.69
N ASP A 190 13.49 10.65 -3.20
CA ASP A 190 13.44 10.24 -1.81
C ASP A 190 13.71 11.43 -0.86
N LEU A 191 13.24 11.38 0.39
CA LEU A 191 13.38 12.50 1.33
C LEU A 191 14.83 12.86 1.66
N VAL A 192 15.79 11.95 1.47
CA VAL A 192 17.22 12.23 1.64
C VAL A 192 17.75 13.01 0.43
N LYS A 193 17.45 12.53 -0.78
CA LYS A 193 17.82 13.21 -2.04
C LYS A 193 17.19 14.59 -2.19
N ASP A 194 15.96 14.75 -1.73
CA ASP A 194 15.23 16.03 -1.70
C ASP A 194 15.79 17.01 -0.66
N GLY A 195 16.68 16.56 0.22
CA GLY A 195 17.28 17.35 1.29
C GLY A 195 16.37 17.59 2.49
N ALA A 196 15.18 16.99 2.51
CA ALA A 196 14.21 17.08 3.61
C ALA A 196 14.65 16.31 4.86
N VAL A 197 15.49 15.28 4.69
CA VAL A 197 16.12 14.49 5.74
C VAL A 197 17.61 14.36 5.46
N LYS A 198 18.45 14.38 6.50
CA LYS A 198 19.88 14.12 6.39
C LYS A 198 20.22 12.80 7.05
N VAL A 199 20.76 11.86 6.29
CA VAL A 199 21.27 10.59 6.79
C VAL A 199 22.77 10.56 6.53
N ASP A 200 23.57 10.37 7.58
CA ASP A 200 25.03 10.34 7.45
C ASP A 200 25.45 9.23 6.48
N GLY A 201 26.30 9.56 5.51
CA GLY A 201 26.80 8.61 4.51
C GLY A 201 25.82 8.27 3.37
N ILE A 202 24.61 8.84 3.35
CA ILE A 202 23.62 8.61 2.30
C ILE A 202 23.18 9.95 1.69
N THR A 203 23.29 10.09 0.37
CA THR A 203 22.78 11.26 -0.37
C THR A 203 21.52 10.97 -1.18
N THR A 204 21.18 9.69 -1.35
CA THR A 204 19.98 9.18 -2.02
C THR A 204 19.78 7.72 -1.66
N LEU A 205 18.54 7.23 -1.71
CA LEU A 205 18.22 5.81 -1.53
C LEU A 205 18.11 5.04 -2.86
N GLY A 206 18.09 5.74 -4.00
CA GLY A 206 18.00 5.12 -5.33
C GLY A 206 19.26 4.38 -5.79
N GLY A 207 20.31 4.31 -4.95
CA GLY A 207 21.53 3.53 -5.19
C GLY A 207 21.46 2.07 -4.76
N GLY A 208 20.47 1.71 -3.93
CA GLY A 208 20.33 0.38 -3.36
C GLY A 208 19.26 -0.46 -4.06
N GLY A 209 18.18 -0.74 -3.35
CA GLY A 209 17.04 -1.55 -3.82
C GLY A 209 15.92 -0.68 -4.35
N TYR A 210 15.18 -1.23 -5.31
CA TYR A 210 14.02 -0.60 -5.93
C TYR A 210 12.88 -1.62 -6.06
N ALA A 211 11.66 -1.17 -5.80
CA ALA A 211 10.44 -1.88 -6.14
C ALA A 211 9.33 -0.87 -6.46
N SER A 212 8.42 -1.24 -7.35
CA SER A 212 7.25 -0.43 -7.67
C SER A 212 6.00 -1.29 -7.85
N THR A 213 4.84 -0.71 -7.63
CA THR A 213 3.56 -1.33 -7.98
C THR A 213 2.54 -0.28 -8.40
N LEU A 214 1.53 -0.73 -9.14
CA LEU A 214 0.44 0.09 -9.64
C LEU A 214 -0.87 -0.33 -8.96
N SER A 215 -1.65 0.63 -8.50
CA SER A 215 -3.03 0.43 -8.07
C SER A 215 -3.92 1.50 -8.70
N ASP A 216 -4.64 1.13 -9.76
CA ASP A 216 -5.48 2.04 -10.56
C ASP A 216 -4.69 3.26 -11.07
N ARG A 217 -4.81 4.41 -10.40
CA ARG A 217 -4.10 5.65 -10.76
C ARG A 217 -2.91 5.96 -9.84
N ASP A 218 -2.64 5.11 -8.86
CA ASP A 218 -1.59 5.31 -7.87
C ASP A 218 -0.38 4.45 -8.21
N VAL A 219 0.79 5.09 -8.36
CA VAL A 219 2.09 4.40 -8.48
C VAL A 219 2.78 4.46 -7.14
N VAL A 220 3.07 3.30 -6.56
CA VAL A 220 3.90 3.18 -5.37
C VAL A 220 5.32 2.89 -5.82
N ILE A 221 6.28 3.68 -5.34
CA ILE A 221 7.70 3.57 -5.65
C ILE A 221 8.45 3.47 -4.32
N VAL A 222 9.29 2.46 -4.19
CA VAL A 222 10.04 2.18 -2.97
C VAL A 222 11.52 2.06 -3.30
N GLU A 223 12.33 2.79 -2.54
CA GLU A 223 13.80 2.77 -2.65
C GLU A 223 14.40 2.51 -1.26
N SER A 224 15.36 1.58 -1.16
CA SER A 224 16.00 1.23 0.12
C SER A 224 17.52 1.20 0.02
N ASP A 225 18.22 1.77 0.98
CA ASP A 225 19.69 1.74 1.04
C ASP A 225 20.22 1.87 2.48
N THR A 226 21.54 1.71 2.67
CA THR A 226 22.23 1.81 3.95
C THR A 226 23.48 2.69 3.86
N ALA A 227 23.95 3.23 4.98
CA ALA A 227 25.11 4.12 4.99
C ALA A 227 26.47 3.41 4.81
N LYS A 228 26.53 2.07 4.80
CA LYS A 228 27.81 1.35 4.68
C LYS A 228 28.29 1.38 3.23
N ALA A 229 29.57 1.66 3.01
CA ALA A 229 30.10 1.96 1.67
C ALA A 229 30.40 0.72 0.79
N ASP A 230 30.27 -0.50 1.31
CA ASP A 230 30.50 -1.76 0.57
C ASP A 230 29.23 -2.39 -0.03
N ASN A 231 28.16 -1.58 -0.17
CA ASN A 231 26.80 -1.92 -0.61
C ASN A 231 26.63 -2.44 -2.05
N THR A 232 27.70 -2.79 -2.76
CA THR A 232 27.60 -3.21 -4.18
C THR A 232 27.71 -4.72 -4.39
N GLY A 233 27.94 -5.48 -3.32
CA GLY A 233 27.92 -6.94 -3.40
C GLY A 233 26.54 -7.46 -3.81
N ALA A 234 26.48 -8.52 -4.62
CA ALA A 234 25.21 -9.10 -5.10
C ALA A 234 24.22 -9.40 -3.96
N GLY A 235 24.71 -9.90 -2.82
CA GLY A 235 23.87 -10.16 -1.64
C GLY A 235 23.28 -8.90 -1.00
N HIS A 236 23.98 -7.76 -1.07
CA HIS A 236 23.44 -6.48 -0.60
C HIS A 236 22.30 -6.01 -1.51
N ILE A 237 22.53 -6.03 -2.83
CA ILE A 237 21.54 -5.61 -3.83
C ILE A 237 20.27 -6.46 -3.71
N ASP A 238 20.41 -7.78 -3.59
CA ASP A 238 19.27 -8.69 -3.44
C ASP A 238 18.51 -8.46 -2.13
N LEU A 239 19.22 -8.18 -1.03
CA LEU A 239 18.59 -7.81 0.24
C LEU A 239 17.81 -6.50 0.13
N MET A 240 18.39 -5.44 -0.44
CA MET A 240 17.70 -4.16 -0.59
C MET A 240 16.48 -4.28 -1.51
N ARG A 241 16.54 -5.12 -2.55
CA ARG A 241 15.40 -5.41 -3.42
C ARG A 241 14.27 -6.10 -2.66
N ARG A 242 14.59 -7.10 -1.82
CA ARG A 242 13.59 -7.77 -0.96
C ARG A 242 12.95 -6.81 0.03
N ILE A 243 13.74 -5.97 0.68
CA ILE A 243 13.24 -4.95 1.61
C ILE A 243 12.31 -3.98 0.89
N SER A 244 12.71 -3.50 -0.30
CA SER A 244 11.88 -2.58 -1.09
C SER A 244 10.57 -3.23 -1.55
N ALA A 245 10.61 -4.51 -1.94
CA ALA A 245 9.42 -5.26 -2.31
C ALA A 245 8.46 -5.46 -1.13
N ASP A 246 8.96 -5.82 0.06
CA ASP A 246 8.13 -5.94 1.26
C ASP A 246 7.51 -4.60 1.67
N ALA A 247 8.27 -3.50 1.55
CA ALA A 247 7.81 -2.16 1.88
C ALA A 247 6.70 -1.60 0.98
N LEU A 248 6.40 -2.21 -0.18
CA LEU A 248 5.24 -1.84 -0.99
C LEU A 248 3.94 -1.90 -0.17
N ARG A 249 3.84 -2.81 0.80
CA ARG A 249 2.68 -2.94 1.69
C ARG A 249 2.41 -1.69 2.54
N LEU A 250 3.46 -0.89 2.81
CA LEU A 250 3.37 0.29 3.67
C LEU A 250 2.48 1.39 3.05
N ALA A 251 2.33 1.40 1.72
CA ALA A 251 1.47 2.36 1.03
C ALA A 251 0.00 2.31 1.50
N ALA A 252 -0.48 1.15 1.97
CA ALA A 252 -1.83 1.01 2.51
C ALA A 252 -2.09 1.86 3.77
N GLY A 253 -1.02 2.26 4.48
CA GLY A 253 -1.08 3.15 5.64
C GLY A 253 -0.85 4.63 5.30
N LEU A 254 -0.63 4.97 4.02
CA LEU A 254 -0.33 6.34 3.57
C LEU A 254 -1.54 7.05 2.97
N GLY A 255 -2.61 6.32 2.61
CA GLY A 255 -3.86 6.84 2.07
C GLY A 255 -4.65 7.65 3.08
#